data_AF-A0A9P5UAH4-F1
#
_entry.id   AF-A0A9P5UAH4-F1
#
_cell.length_a   1.000
_cell.length_b   1.000
_cell.length_c   1.000
_cell.angle_alpha   90.00
_cell.angle_beta   90.00
_cell.angle_gamma   90.00
#
_symmetry.space_group_name_H-M   'P 1'
#
loop_
_entity.id
_entity.type
_entity.pdbx_description
1 polymer ?
#
loop_
_entity_poly.entity_id
_entity_poly.type
_entity_poly.pdbx_seq_one_letter_code
_entity_poly.pdbx_strand_id
1 'polypeptide(L)'
;MTASSRLAKLLLLTSSVFVARFDGVSAVCAGGQIGVGTLFLQEFTGPNSAFNIYGGFLMTNDCALISESTSTQDENQMCIASGWSNGVSVTCDSNYQPIAAVDTAGQHWTCSPTNDDSCDVGGSGGRFQVLACCDRV
;
A
#
# COMPACT_ATOMS: atom_id res chain seq x y z
N MET A 1 42.97 -54.86 -23.23
CA MET A 1 42.02 -53.93 -23.87
C MET A 1 40.65 -54.14 -23.24
N THR A 2 39.97 -53.04 -22.88
CA THR A 2 38.55 -52.89 -22.43
C THR A 2 38.10 -53.63 -21.15
N ALA A 3 37.32 -53.06 -20.22
CA ALA A 3 36.77 -51.72 -20.02
C ALA A 3 36.28 -51.58 -18.55
N SER A 4 36.17 -50.33 -18.10
CA SER A 4 35.74 -49.86 -16.78
C SER A 4 34.22 -49.65 -16.72
N SER A 5 33.55 -49.97 -15.60
CA SER A 5 32.22 -49.42 -15.26
C SER A 5 32.01 -49.41 -13.73
N ARG A 6 32.44 -48.34 -13.05
CA ARG A 6 31.65 -47.15 -12.63
C ARG A 6 30.57 -47.44 -11.58
N LEU A 7 30.87 -47.01 -10.36
CA LEU A 7 29.95 -46.78 -9.23
C LEU A 7 28.69 -46.03 -9.70
N ALA A 8 27.53 -46.67 -9.53
CA ALA A 8 26.25 -45.97 -9.60
C ALA A 8 26.00 -45.27 -8.25
N LYS A 9 26.27 -43.95 -8.21
CA LYS A 9 25.85 -43.05 -7.14
C LYS A 9 24.32 -43.02 -7.11
N LEU A 10 23.74 -43.52 -6.02
CA LEU A 10 22.33 -43.41 -5.69
C LEU A 10 22.02 -41.93 -5.39
N LEU A 11 21.40 -41.22 -6.35
CA LEU A 11 20.99 -39.83 -6.18
C LEU A 11 19.62 -39.81 -5.47
N LEU A 12 19.59 -39.34 -4.23
CA LEU A 12 18.37 -39.01 -3.50
C LEU A 12 17.74 -37.77 -4.14
N LEU A 13 16.59 -37.94 -4.79
CA LEU A 13 15.71 -36.84 -5.19
C LEU A 13 14.66 -36.66 -4.09
N THR A 14 14.99 -35.90 -3.06
CA THR A 14 14.00 -35.37 -2.12
C THR A 14 13.32 -34.18 -2.79
N SER A 15 12.13 -34.42 -3.36
CA SER A 15 11.24 -33.37 -3.85
C SER A 15 10.70 -32.56 -2.68
N SER A 16 11.37 -31.45 -2.36
CA SER A 16 10.84 -30.44 -1.45
C SER A 16 9.68 -29.74 -2.14
N VAL A 17 8.44 -30.12 -1.79
CA VAL A 17 7.25 -29.36 -2.17
C VAL A 17 7.32 -28.03 -1.41
N PHE A 18 7.82 -26.98 -2.08
CA PHE A 18 7.65 -25.62 -1.60
C PHE A 18 6.18 -25.29 -1.64
N VAL A 19 5.51 -25.42 -0.51
CA VAL A 19 4.21 -24.78 -0.29
C VAL A 19 4.52 -23.29 -0.17
N ALA A 20 4.48 -22.58 -1.29
CA ALA A 20 4.42 -21.13 -1.27
C ALA A 20 3.13 -20.75 -0.54
N ARG A 21 3.26 -20.36 0.73
CA ARG A 21 2.19 -19.62 1.40
C ARG A 21 2.17 -18.26 0.74
N PHE A 22 1.28 -18.08 -0.23
CA PHE A 22 0.80 -16.76 -0.54
C PHE A 22 -0.02 -16.36 0.68
N ASP A 23 0.58 -15.61 1.60
CA ASP A 23 -0.19 -14.74 2.46
C ASP A 23 -0.96 -13.85 1.48
N GLY A 24 -2.22 -14.21 1.24
CA GLY A 24 -3.06 -13.56 0.25
C GLY A 24 -3.25 -12.14 0.71
N VAL A 25 -2.41 -11.23 0.22
CA VAL A 25 -2.68 -9.81 0.28
C VAL A 25 -4.01 -9.65 -0.42
N SER A 26 -5.05 -9.35 0.34
CA SER A 26 -6.34 -9.04 -0.23
C SER A 26 -6.14 -7.81 -1.10
N ALA A 27 -6.44 -7.93 -2.40
CA ALA A 27 -6.30 -6.81 -3.30
C ALA A 27 -7.37 -5.78 -2.93
N VAL A 28 -6.97 -4.58 -2.51
CA VAL A 28 -7.92 -3.53 -2.08
C VAL A 28 -8.60 -2.84 -3.26
N CYS A 29 -7.96 -2.87 -4.41
CA CYS A 29 -8.49 -2.35 -5.66
C CYS A 29 -8.40 -3.41 -6.76
N ALA A 30 -9.11 -3.19 -7.86
CA ALA A 30 -9.01 -4.07 -9.02
C ALA A 30 -7.58 -4.04 -9.60
N GLY A 31 -7.20 -5.12 -10.30
CA GLY A 31 -5.88 -5.21 -10.91
C GLY A 31 -5.60 -4.04 -11.85
N GLY A 32 -4.45 -3.38 -11.67
CA GLY A 32 -4.05 -2.20 -12.44
C GLY A 32 -4.56 -0.87 -11.90
N GLN A 33 -5.34 -0.87 -10.81
CA GLN A 33 -5.71 0.33 -10.06
C GLN A 33 -4.68 0.64 -8.97
N ILE A 34 -4.74 1.87 -8.46
CA ILE A 34 -4.07 2.28 -7.23
C ILE A 34 -5.11 2.62 -6.16
N GLY A 35 -4.74 2.43 -4.90
CA GLY A 35 -5.51 2.89 -3.75
C GLY A 35 -5.02 4.25 -3.26
N VAL A 36 -5.96 5.11 -2.90
CA VAL A 36 -5.70 6.37 -2.19
C VAL A 36 -6.39 6.30 -0.83
N GLY A 37 -5.68 6.71 0.21
CA GLY A 37 -6.25 6.68 1.54
C GLY A 37 -5.54 7.58 2.53
N THR A 38 -6.02 7.50 3.76
CA THR A 38 -5.55 8.26 4.91
C THR A 38 -4.92 7.34 5.94
N LEU A 39 -3.86 7.84 6.57
CA LEU A 39 -3.25 7.22 7.73
C LEU A 39 -3.43 8.17 8.92
N PHE A 40 -3.71 7.59 10.09
CA PHE A 40 -3.63 8.36 11.33
C PHE A 40 -2.95 7.60 12.46
N LEU A 41 -2.18 8.33 13.25
CA LEU A 41 -1.47 7.84 14.42
C LEU A 41 -1.86 8.69 15.63
N GLN A 42 -2.16 8.05 16.75
CA GLN A 42 -2.35 8.76 18.01
C GLN A 42 -1.01 8.83 18.76
N GLU A 43 -0.54 10.04 19.03
CA GLU A 43 0.66 10.28 19.84
C GLU A 43 0.30 10.70 21.26
N PHE A 44 0.91 10.05 22.25
CA PHE A 44 0.74 10.38 23.66
C PHE A 44 1.76 11.45 24.09
N THR A 45 1.26 12.56 24.61
CA THR A 45 2.08 13.66 25.16
C THR A 45 2.16 13.64 26.68
N GLY A 46 1.43 12.73 27.34
CA GLY A 46 1.45 12.54 28.78
C GLY A 46 0.40 11.54 29.24
N PRO A 47 0.25 11.32 30.56
CA PRO A 47 -0.61 10.29 31.13
C PRO A 47 -2.10 10.37 30.73
N ASN A 48 -2.58 11.57 30.37
CA ASN A 48 -3.97 11.83 29.96
C ASN A 48 -4.05 12.78 28.76
N SER A 49 -3.00 12.85 27.95
CA SER A 49 -2.93 13.77 26.82
C SER A 49 -2.43 13.06 25.58
N ALA A 50 -3.17 13.20 24.50
CA ALA A 50 -2.81 12.68 23.19
C ALA A 50 -3.30 13.62 22.09
N PHE A 51 -2.64 13.56 20.94
CA PHE A 51 -3.12 14.20 19.72
C PHE A 51 -3.01 13.22 18.54
N ASN A 52 -3.77 13.47 17.49
CA ASN A 52 -3.72 12.67 16.28
C ASN A 52 -2.81 13.34 15.26
N ILE A 53 -2.03 12.52 14.59
CA ILE A 53 -1.26 12.86 13.41
C ILE A 53 -1.94 12.19 12.22
N TYR A 54 -2.14 12.93 11.15
CA TYR A 54 -2.78 12.50 9.93
C TYR A 54 -1.82 12.64 8.75
N GLY A 55 -1.97 11.75 7.78
CA GLY A 55 -1.27 11.79 6.49
C GLY A 55 -2.11 11.09 5.43
N GLY A 56 -1.62 11.10 4.20
CA GLY A 56 -2.20 10.36 3.07
C GLY A 56 -1.22 9.35 2.53
N PHE A 57 -1.73 8.35 1.81
CA PHE A 57 -0.91 7.44 1.03
C PHE A 57 -1.49 7.17 -0.35
N LEU A 58 -0.61 6.85 -1.29
CA LEU A 58 -0.91 6.12 -2.52
C LEU A 58 -0.34 4.72 -2.38
N MET A 59 -1.08 3.71 -2.80
CA MET A 59 -0.64 2.31 -2.79
C MET A 59 -1.05 1.58 -4.07
N THR A 60 -0.37 0.51 -4.38
CA THR A 60 -0.81 -0.45 -5.41
C THR A 60 -2.03 -1.23 -4.93
N ASN A 61 -2.71 -1.92 -5.85
CA ASN A 61 -3.81 -2.82 -5.52
C ASN A 61 -3.42 -3.93 -4.52
N ASP A 62 -2.13 -4.30 -4.45
CA ASP A 62 -1.60 -5.31 -3.54
C ASP A 62 -0.98 -4.69 -2.27
N CYS A 63 -1.56 -3.60 -1.77
CA CYS A 63 -1.16 -2.88 -0.55
C CYS A 63 0.29 -2.34 -0.51
N ALA A 64 1.06 -2.44 -1.59
CA ALA A 64 2.42 -1.89 -1.60
C ALA A 64 2.37 -0.36 -1.67
N LEU A 65 2.99 0.30 -0.71
CA LEU A 65 3.06 1.76 -0.64
C LEU A 65 3.82 2.34 -1.83
N ILE A 66 3.21 3.30 -2.52
CA ILE A 66 3.81 4.07 -3.61
C ILE A 66 4.39 5.38 -3.06
N SER A 67 3.62 6.09 -2.25
CA SER A 67 4.01 7.38 -1.69
C SER A 67 3.18 7.72 -0.46
N GLU A 68 3.71 8.59 0.38
CA GLU A 68 3.04 9.16 1.54
C GLU A 68 3.12 10.68 1.47
N SER A 69 2.07 11.33 1.99
CA SER A 69 2.11 12.77 2.24
C SER A 69 2.81 13.07 3.57
N THR A 70 3.23 14.31 3.75
CA THR A 70 3.71 14.80 5.04
C THR A 70 2.64 14.66 6.10
N SER A 71 3.06 14.35 7.31
CA SER A 71 2.17 14.15 8.45
C SER A 71 1.92 15.47 9.19
N THR A 72 0.65 15.77 9.49
CA THR A 72 0.23 17.00 10.20
C THR A 72 -0.88 16.70 11.21
N GLN A 73 -1.44 17.72 11.86
CA GLN A 73 -2.63 17.58 12.72
C GLN A 73 -3.93 17.91 11.99
N ASP A 74 -3.89 18.04 10.65
CA ASP A 74 -5.07 18.25 9.81
C ASP A 74 -5.61 16.90 9.32
N GLU A 75 -6.84 16.55 9.69
CA GLU A 75 -7.49 15.29 9.27
C GLU A 75 -7.62 15.15 7.74
N ASN A 76 -7.56 16.26 7.02
CA ASN A 76 -7.68 16.32 5.57
C ASN A 76 -6.31 16.43 4.87
N GLN A 77 -5.20 16.17 5.58
CA GLN A 77 -3.84 16.31 5.07
C GLN A 77 -3.59 15.58 3.74
N MET A 78 -4.24 14.44 3.49
CA MET A 78 -4.21 13.74 2.20
C MET A 78 -4.65 14.63 1.02
N CYS A 79 -5.64 15.50 1.23
CA CYS A 79 -6.19 16.41 0.22
C CYS A 79 -5.39 17.71 0.05
N ILE A 80 -4.35 17.91 0.86
CA ILE A 80 -3.52 19.10 0.78
C ILE A 80 -2.42 18.88 -0.26
N ALA A 81 -2.52 19.56 -1.39
CA ALA A 81 -1.61 19.38 -2.54
C ALA A 81 -0.13 19.54 -2.16
N SER A 82 0.20 20.47 -1.26
CA SER A 82 1.58 20.71 -0.81
C SER A 82 2.12 19.64 0.16
N GLY A 83 1.28 18.71 0.60
CA GLY A 83 1.67 17.60 1.46
C GLY A 83 2.43 16.51 0.72
N TRP A 84 2.38 16.49 -0.61
CA TRP A 84 2.96 15.43 -1.43
C TRP A 84 4.30 15.85 -2.04
N SER A 85 5.19 14.86 -2.20
CA SER A 85 6.51 15.05 -2.80
C SER A 85 6.65 14.26 -4.09
N ASN A 86 7.70 14.54 -4.87
CA ASN A 86 8.04 13.80 -6.11
C ASN A 86 6.93 13.82 -7.18
N GLY A 87 6.20 14.93 -7.30
CA GLY A 87 5.15 15.09 -8.33
C GLY A 87 3.84 14.36 -8.02
N VAL A 88 3.77 13.66 -6.88
CA VAL A 88 2.54 13.04 -6.42
C VAL A 88 1.54 14.13 -6.03
N SER A 89 0.27 13.89 -6.28
CA SER A 89 -0.80 14.72 -5.73
C SER A 89 -2.10 13.92 -5.63
N VAL A 90 -2.95 14.32 -4.69
CA VAL A 90 -4.34 13.85 -4.60
C VAL A 90 -5.24 15.07 -4.70
N THR A 91 -6.25 14.97 -5.56
CA THR A 91 -7.32 15.95 -5.67
C THR A 91 -8.55 15.38 -5.00
N CYS A 92 -9.14 16.16 -4.09
CA CYS A 92 -10.36 15.79 -3.40
C CYS A 92 -11.54 16.67 -3.83
N ASP A 93 -12.75 16.17 -3.61
CA ASP A 93 -13.97 16.95 -3.72
C ASP A 93 -14.18 17.87 -2.49
N SER A 94 -15.33 18.54 -2.43
CA SER A 94 -15.70 19.41 -1.31
C SER A 94 -15.95 18.66 0.01
N ASN A 95 -16.03 17.33 0.00
CA ASN A 95 -16.22 16.47 1.16
C ASN A 95 -14.92 15.73 1.54
N TYR A 96 -13.77 16.19 1.02
CA TYR A 96 -12.46 15.58 1.24
C TYR A 96 -12.37 14.11 0.79
N GLN A 97 -13.18 13.73 -0.21
CA GLN A 97 -13.09 12.42 -0.84
C GLN A 97 -12.17 12.49 -2.06
N PRO A 98 -11.22 11.55 -2.22
CA PRO A 98 -10.34 11.53 -3.39
C PRO A 98 -11.13 11.32 -4.68
N ILE A 99 -10.92 12.20 -5.67
CA ILE A 99 -11.53 12.11 -7.00
C ILE A 99 -10.49 11.97 -8.12
N ALA A 100 -9.24 12.32 -7.86
CA ALA A 100 -8.13 12.09 -8.79
C ALA A 100 -6.80 12.00 -8.05
N ALA A 101 -5.81 11.39 -8.68
CA ALA A 101 -4.43 11.34 -8.18
C ALA A 101 -3.42 11.43 -9.33
N VAL A 102 -2.19 11.82 -8.98
CA VAL A 102 -1.01 11.73 -9.83
C VAL A 102 0.03 10.92 -9.07
N ASP A 103 0.62 9.91 -9.71
CA ASP A 103 1.66 9.07 -9.09
C ASP A 103 3.08 9.64 -9.27
N THR A 104 4.08 8.94 -8.73
CA THR A 104 5.50 9.33 -8.81
C THR A 104 6.06 9.29 -10.23
N ALA A 105 5.39 8.63 -11.18
CA ALA A 105 5.75 8.61 -12.59
C ALA A 105 5.02 9.69 -13.40
N GLY A 106 4.20 10.53 -12.75
CA GLY A 106 3.37 11.53 -13.41
C GLY A 106 2.15 10.95 -14.13
N GLN A 107 1.76 9.71 -13.82
CA GLN A 107 0.54 9.12 -14.39
C GLN A 107 -0.68 9.67 -13.68
N HIS A 108 -1.73 9.94 -14.45
CA HIS A 108 -2.99 10.48 -13.96
C HIS A 108 -4.02 9.38 -13.71
N TRP A 109 -4.76 9.54 -12.62
CA TRP A 109 -5.73 8.58 -12.14
C TRP A 109 -7.05 9.27 -11.79
N THR A 110 -8.18 8.63 -12.11
CA THR A 110 -9.52 9.05 -11.68
C THR A 110 -9.98 8.11 -10.58
N CYS A 111 -10.44 8.66 -9.46
CA CYS A 111 -10.74 7.90 -8.26
C CYS A 111 -12.25 7.75 -8.04
N SER A 112 -12.65 6.57 -7.56
CA SER A 112 -14.00 6.28 -7.10
C SER A 112 -13.96 5.78 -5.65
N PRO A 113 -14.94 6.16 -4.80
CA PRO A 113 -14.98 5.71 -3.42
C PRO A 113 -14.95 4.19 -3.31
N THR A 114 -14.23 3.70 -2.31
CA THR A 114 -14.25 2.29 -1.91
C THR A 114 -14.60 2.16 -0.43
N ASN A 115 -15.14 1.02 -0.06
CA ASN A 115 -15.34 0.61 1.33
C ASN A 115 -14.40 -0.56 1.72
N ASP A 116 -13.43 -0.88 0.86
CA ASP A 116 -12.46 -1.92 1.10
C ASP A 116 -11.40 -1.45 2.10
N ASP A 117 -11.36 -2.09 3.27
CA ASP A 117 -10.42 -1.85 4.37
C ASP A 117 -9.39 -2.98 4.51
N SER A 118 -9.26 -3.85 3.49
CA SER A 118 -8.46 -5.06 3.58
C SER A 118 -6.93 -4.84 3.53
N CYS A 119 -6.47 -3.62 3.20
CA CYS A 119 -5.07 -3.22 3.36
C CYS A 119 -4.82 -2.70 4.77
N ASP A 120 -4.35 -3.58 5.64
CA ASP A 120 -3.66 -3.17 6.85
C ASP A 120 -2.16 -3.04 6.56
N VAL A 121 -1.74 -1.89 6.05
CA VAL A 121 -0.30 -1.56 5.93
C VAL A 121 0.31 -1.18 7.31
N GLY A 122 -0.44 -1.34 8.40
CA GLY A 122 -0.10 -0.91 9.74
C GLY A 122 0.74 -1.88 10.55
N GLY A 123 2.05 -1.87 10.31
CA GLY A 123 3.00 -2.15 11.39
C GLY A 123 3.03 -0.97 12.37
N SER A 124 2.84 -1.23 13.67
CA SER A 124 3.06 -0.32 14.83
C SER A 124 1.93 0.62 15.32
N GLY A 125 0.67 0.37 14.95
CA GLY A 125 -0.48 1.00 15.64
C GLY A 125 -1.05 2.27 14.99
N GLY A 126 -0.56 2.65 13.82
CA GLY A 126 -1.27 3.56 12.92
C GLY A 126 -2.50 2.88 12.33
N ARG A 127 -3.60 3.62 12.16
CA ARG A 127 -4.78 3.14 11.45
C ARG A 127 -4.72 3.63 10.01
N PHE A 128 -4.92 2.70 9.08
CA PHE A 128 -4.93 2.98 7.65
C PHE A 128 -6.34 2.75 7.13
N GLN A 129 -6.83 3.67 6.31
CA GLN A 129 -8.11 3.55 5.66
C GLN A 129 -7.96 3.89 4.20
N VAL A 130 -8.31 2.94 3.32
CA VAL A 130 -8.43 3.22 1.90
C VAL A 130 -9.76 3.90 1.65
N LEU A 131 -9.72 5.02 0.97
CA LEU A 131 -10.88 5.89 0.72
C LEU A 131 -11.37 5.78 -0.72
N ALA A 132 -10.45 5.53 -1.65
CA ALA A 132 -10.79 5.39 -3.06
C ALA A 132 -9.86 4.40 -3.79
N CYS A 133 -10.41 3.77 -4.82
CA CYS A 133 -9.65 3.08 -5.85
C CYS A 133 -9.64 3.93 -7.11
N CYS A 134 -8.49 4.02 -7.77
CA CYS A 134 -8.30 4.91 -8.91
C CYS A 134 -7.86 4.15 -10.16
N ASP A 135 -8.53 4.48 -11.27
CA ASP A 135 -8.26 3.97 -12.60
C ASP A 135 -7.36 4.92 -13.38
N ARG A 136 -6.45 4.37 -14.19
CA ARG A 136 -5.56 5.18 -15.01
C ARG A 136 -6.34 5.85 -16.15
N VAL A 137 -5.98 7.11 -16.44
CA VAL A 137 -6.52 7.91 -17.56
C VAL A 137 -5.54 8.01 -18.72
#